data_AF-A0A5B0G933-F1
#
_entry.id   AF-A0A5B0G933-F1
#
_cell.length_a   1.000
_cell.length_b   1.000
_cell.length_c   1.000
_cell.angle_alpha   90.00
_cell.angle_beta   90.00
_cell.angle_gamma   90.00
#
_symmetry.space_group_name_H-M   'P 1'
#
loop_
_entity.id
_entity.type
_entity.pdbx_description
1 polymer ?
#
loop_
_entity_poly.entity_id
_entity_poly.type
_entity_poly.pdbx_seq_one_letter_code
_entity_poly.pdbx_strand_id
1 'polypeptide(L)'
;DTSTLARPGASTTRRCGEYVLRRLAIDKATVAAVARELGRSWDTVNSVAVTATEALLLGAGPARLDGVTVIGVDEHKWAHVFGADGDGFVTVITDLTDVVAGRGRARLLDLVPGRSAAALK
;
A
#
# COMPACT_ATOMS: atom_id res chain seq x y z
N ASP A 1 -14.89 -17.75 22.59
CA ASP A 1 -15.87 -16.99 21.79
C ASP A 1 -15.13 -16.21 20.70
N THR A 2 -15.31 -16.60 19.44
CA THR A 2 -14.65 -15.99 18.27
C THR A 2 -15.22 -14.61 17.92
N SER A 3 -16.39 -14.24 18.46
CA SER A 3 -17.00 -12.93 18.28
C SER A 3 -16.12 -11.76 18.78
N THR A 4 -15.25 -12.05 19.75
CA THR A 4 -14.26 -11.10 20.30
C THR A 4 -13.05 -10.87 19.39
N LEU A 5 -12.81 -11.79 18.45
CA LEU A 5 -11.67 -11.74 17.53
C LEU A 5 -12.06 -11.19 16.16
N ALA A 6 -13.27 -11.53 15.68
CA ALA A 6 -13.78 -11.15 14.37
C ALA A 6 -15.29 -10.87 14.42
N ARG A 7 -15.76 -9.88 13.66
CA ARG A 7 -17.20 -9.64 13.47
C ARG A 7 -17.85 -10.86 12.79
N PRO A 8 -19.14 -11.16 13.06
CA PRO A 8 -19.85 -12.22 12.35
C PRO A 8 -19.73 -12.07 10.82
N GLY A 9 -19.33 -13.14 10.12
CA GLY A 9 -19.07 -13.13 8.67
C GLY A 9 -17.70 -12.60 8.25
N ALA A 10 -16.86 -12.11 9.17
CA ALA A 10 -15.50 -11.67 8.85
C ALA A 10 -14.53 -12.86 8.80
N SER A 11 -13.84 -13.01 7.67
CA SER A 11 -12.78 -14.01 7.48
C SER A 11 -11.40 -13.54 7.96
N THR A 12 -11.24 -12.24 8.20
CA THR A 12 -9.95 -11.61 8.54
C THR A 12 -10.12 -10.57 9.65
N THR A 13 -9.19 -10.54 10.60
CA THR A 13 -9.16 -9.57 11.72
C THR A 13 -8.25 -8.39 11.41
N ARG A 14 -8.47 -7.25 12.08
CA ARG A 14 -7.58 -6.07 11.99
C ARG A 14 -6.13 -6.44 12.32
N ARG A 15 -5.93 -7.27 13.36
CA ARG A 15 -4.60 -7.75 13.78
C ARG A 15 -3.91 -8.58 12.69
N CYS A 16 -4.66 -9.37 11.92
CA CYS A 16 -4.12 -10.11 10.78
C CYS A 16 -3.63 -9.13 9.69
N GLY A 17 -4.43 -8.10 9.36
CA GLY A 17 -4.01 -7.05 8.43
C GLY A 17 -2.74 -6.33 8.88
N GLU A 18 -2.68 -5.88 10.13
CA GLU A 18 -1.51 -5.22 10.72
C GLU A 18 -0.26 -6.13 10.70
N TYR A 19 -0.44 -7.42 10.99
CA TYR A 19 0.62 -8.41 10.90
C TYR A 19 1.18 -8.51 9.46
N VAL A 20 0.30 -8.68 8.47
CA VAL A 20 0.68 -8.77 7.05
C VAL A 20 1.40 -7.49 6.62
N LEU A 21 0.87 -6.30 6.93
CA LEU A 21 1.50 -5.03 6.59
C LEU A 21 2.90 -4.89 7.21
N ARG A 22 3.07 -5.28 8.48
CA ARG A 22 4.40 -5.24 9.12
C ARG A 22 5.40 -6.13 8.39
N ARG A 23 5.00 -7.37 8.07
CA ARG A 23 5.86 -8.33 7.36
C ARG A 23 6.29 -7.81 5.98
N LEU A 24 5.38 -7.20 5.24
CA LEU A 24 5.68 -6.69 3.90
C LEU A 24 6.47 -5.38 3.94
N ALA A 25 6.01 -4.40 4.72
CA ALA A 25 6.55 -3.03 4.69
C ALA A 25 7.83 -2.87 5.50
N ILE A 26 7.96 -3.55 6.64
CA ILE A 26 9.10 -3.42 7.55
C ILE A 26 10.07 -4.58 7.34
N ASP A 27 9.58 -5.82 7.45
CA ASP A 27 10.43 -7.00 7.39
C ASP A 27 10.81 -7.38 5.94
N LYS A 28 10.29 -6.64 4.94
CA LYS A 28 10.54 -6.82 3.50
C LYS A 28 10.30 -8.25 3.00
N ALA A 29 9.38 -8.97 3.66
CA ALA A 29 8.98 -10.30 3.24
C ALA A 29 8.17 -10.23 1.94
N THR A 30 8.25 -11.29 1.14
CA THR A 30 7.37 -11.44 -0.02
C THR A 30 5.98 -11.90 0.43
N VAL A 31 4.94 -11.58 -0.35
CA VAL A 31 3.58 -12.10 -0.12
C VAL A 31 3.57 -13.63 -0.04
N ALA A 32 4.37 -14.31 -0.87
CA ALA A 32 4.51 -15.77 -0.83
C ALA A 32 5.11 -16.29 0.49
N ALA A 33 6.12 -15.60 1.04
CA ALA A 33 6.71 -15.98 2.32
C ALA A 33 5.69 -15.84 3.47
N VAL A 34 4.91 -14.75 3.48
CA VAL A 34 3.86 -14.52 4.46
C VAL A 34 2.71 -15.52 4.30
N ALA A 35 2.32 -15.86 3.06
CA ALA A 35 1.32 -16.88 2.77
C ALA A 35 1.71 -18.25 3.30
N ARG A 36 2.97 -18.67 3.10
CA ARG A 36 3.51 -19.91 3.66
C ARG A 36 3.50 -19.93 5.18
N GLU A 37 3.88 -18.83 5.81
CA GLU A 37 3.87 -18.68 7.27
C GLU A 37 2.46 -18.78 7.86
N LEU A 38 1.48 -18.15 7.22
CA LEU A 38 0.08 -18.17 7.66
C LEU A 38 -0.69 -19.42 7.22
N GLY A 39 -0.07 -20.29 6.41
CA GLY A 39 -0.72 -21.46 5.81
C GLY A 39 -1.94 -21.08 4.96
N ARG A 40 -1.84 -20.00 4.17
CA ARG A 40 -2.91 -19.48 3.29
C ARG A 40 -2.44 -19.39 1.84
N SER A 41 -3.36 -19.18 0.91
CA SER A 41 -3.01 -18.91 -0.49
C SER A 41 -2.34 -17.54 -0.62
N TRP A 42 -1.53 -17.40 -1.68
CA TRP A 42 -0.94 -16.12 -2.05
C TRP A 42 -2.02 -15.06 -2.26
N ASP A 43 -3.08 -15.38 -3.00
CA ASP A 43 -4.18 -14.45 -3.31
C ASP A 43 -4.86 -13.95 -2.04
N THR A 44 -5.09 -14.84 -1.06
CA THR A 44 -5.71 -14.46 0.21
C THR A 44 -4.86 -13.44 0.95
N VAL A 45 -3.55 -13.69 1.06
CA VAL A 45 -2.64 -12.75 1.76
C VAL A 45 -2.50 -11.45 0.97
N ASN A 46 -2.46 -11.51 -0.36
CA ASN A 46 -2.42 -10.32 -1.21
C ASN A 46 -3.66 -9.45 -1.04
N SER A 47 -4.87 -10.05 -1.06
CA SER A 47 -6.11 -9.32 -0.81
C SER A 47 -6.13 -8.68 0.57
N VAL A 48 -5.68 -9.40 1.61
CA VAL A 48 -5.56 -8.83 2.97
C VAL A 48 -4.59 -7.65 2.99
N ALA A 49 -3.45 -7.75 2.31
CA ALA A 49 -2.46 -6.68 2.23
C ALA A 49 -3.01 -5.43 1.54
N VAL A 50 -3.68 -5.59 0.40
CA VAL A 50 -4.29 -4.49 -0.36
C VAL A 50 -5.37 -3.81 0.48
N THR A 51 -6.34 -4.58 1.00
CA THR A 51 -7.43 -4.02 1.82
C THR A 51 -6.90 -3.33 3.09
N ALA A 52 -5.89 -3.90 3.75
CA ALA A 52 -5.31 -3.26 4.94
C ALA A 52 -4.55 -1.97 4.59
N THR A 53 -3.88 -1.92 3.43
CA THR A 53 -3.18 -0.71 2.96
C THR A 53 -4.18 0.38 2.60
N GLU A 54 -5.25 0.05 1.88
CA GLU A 54 -6.35 0.99 1.56
C GLU A 54 -6.98 1.54 2.85
N ALA A 55 -7.27 0.69 3.83
CA ALA A 55 -7.83 1.10 5.10
C ALA A 55 -6.87 2.03 5.90
N LEU A 56 -5.56 1.79 5.83
CA LEU A 56 -4.54 2.64 6.43
C LEU A 56 -4.54 4.04 5.80
N LEU A 57 -4.54 4.10 4.46
CA LEU A 57 -4.54 5.36 3.71
C LEU A 57 -5.83 6.15 3.93
N LEU A 58 -6.99 5.48 3.87
CA LEU A 58 -8.29 6.10 4.16
C LEU A 58 -8.41 6.57 5.61
N GLY A 59 -7.91 5.78 6.56
CA GLY A 59 -7.95 6.11 7.98
C GLY A 59 -7.10 7.34 8.35
N ALA A 60 -6.01 7.60 7.63
CA ALA A 60 -5.23 8.84 7.78
C ALA A 60 -5.99 10.08 7.28
N GLY A 61 -6.94 9.90 6.35
CA GLY A 61 -7.79 10.97 5.83
C GLY A 61 -6.98 12.12 5.18
N PRO A 62 -7.57 13.31 5.07
CA PRO A 62 -6.88 14.49 4.53
C PRO A 62 -5.66 14.93 5.36
N ALA A 63 -5.63 14.62 6.65
CA ALA A 63 -4.53 14.97 7.55
C ALA A 63 -3.17 14.39 7.12
N ARG A 64 -3.16 13.36 6.25
CA ARG A 64 -1.90 12.86 5.64
C ARG A 64 -1.16 13.91 4.82
N LEU A 65 -1.86 14.96 4.38
CA LEU A 65 -1.32 16.07 3.58
C LEU A 65 -0.82 17.23 4.45
N ASP A 66 -1.03 17.19 5.77
CA ASP A 66 -0.64 18.28 6.66
C ASP A 66 0.87 18.49 6.64
N GLY A 67 1.27 19.75 6.43
CA GLY A 67 2.67 20.17 6.40
C GLY A 67 3.46 19.75 5.16
N VAL A 68 2.82 19.14 4.14
CA VAL A 68 3.48 18.78 2.89
C VAL A 68 3.76 20.04 2.08
N THR A 69 5.03 20.33 1.80
CA THR A 69 5.45 21.46 0.95
C THR A 69 6.25 21.03 -0.28
N VAL A 70 6.78 19.80 -0.29
CA VAL A 70 7.49 19.23 -1.44
C VAL A 70 6.90 17.87 -1.79
N ILE A 71 6.36 17.74 -3.00
CA ILE A 71 5.80 16.49 -3.50
C ILE A 71 6.73 15.91 -4.56
N GLY A 72 7.08 14.63 -4.39
CA GLY A 72 7.63 13.79 -5.44
C GLY A 72 6.51 13.03 -6.14
N VAL A 73 6.57 13.00 -7.47
CA VAL A 73 5.68 12.18 -8.31
C VAL A 73 6.55 11.22 -9.11
N ASP A 74 6.23 9.93 -9.04
CA ASP A 74 6.89 8.89 -9.82
C ASP A 74 5.85 8.02 -10.54
N GLU A 75 6.22 7.46 -11.69
CA GLU A 75 5.36 6.54 -12.44
C GLU A 75 6.02 5.17 -12.57
N HIS A 76 5.40 4.17 -11.97
CA HIS A 76 5.84 2.80 -12.06
C HIS A 76 4.96 2.01 -13.04
N LYS A 77 5.58 1.35 -14.03
CA LYS A 77 4.90 0.34 -14.87
C LYS A 77 5.23 -1.04 -14.36
N TRP A 78 4.21 -1.80 -13.98
CA TRP A 78 4.33 -3.23 -13.75
C TRP A 78 3.68 -4.00 -14.90
N ALA A 79 4.40 -4.95 -15.47
CA ALA A 79 3.86 -5.83 -16.51
C ALA A 79 4.50 -7.21 -16.40
N HIS A 80 3.67 -8.25 -16.43
CA HIS A 80 4.15 -9.63 -16.53
C HIS A 80 4.85 -9.92 -17.86
N VAL A 81 4.41 -9.26 -18.93
CA VAL A 81 4.98 -9.38 -20.27
C VAL A 81 5.50 -8.01 -20.71
N PHE A 82 6.79 -7.96 -21.06
CA PHE A 82 7.41 -6.73 -21.55
C PHE A 82 6.75 -6.29 -22.86
N GLY A 83 6.35 -5.02 -22.96
CA GLY A 83 5.73 -4.47 -24.17
C GLY A 83 4.23 -4.72 -24.33
N ALA A 84 3.55 -5.40 -23.39
CA ALA A 84 2.09 -5.51 -23.43
C ALA A 84 1.43 -4.11 -23.34
N ASP A 85 0.48 -3.88 -24.25
CA ASP A 85 -0.44 -2.75 -24.22
C ASP A 85 -1.48 -3.01 -23.13
N GLY A 86 -1.38 -2.29 -22.01
CA GLY A 86 -2.24 -2.56 -20.87
C GLY A 86 -1.82 -1.91 -19.55
N ASP A 87 -2.85 -1.72 -18.76
CA ASP A 87 -3.03 -1.38 -17.35
C ASP A 87 -2.03 -2.07 -16.42
N GLY A 88 -1.00 -1.30 -16.09
CA GLY A 88 -0.02 -1.62 -15.05
C GLY A 88 0.73 -0.40 -14.56
N PHE A 89 0.31 0.80 -14.98
CA PHE A 89 0.86 2.05 -14.50
C PHE A 89 0.25 2.39 -13.15
N VAL A 90 1.11 2.80 -12.22
CA VAL A 90 0.72 3.38 -10.94
C VAL A 90 1.51 4.67 -10.79
N THR A 91 0.80 5.76 -10.51
CA THR A 91 1.39 7.03 -10.13
C THR A 91 1.58 7.06 -8.61
N VAL A 92 2.83 7.19 -8.18
CA VAL A 92 3.23 7.24 -6.78
C VAL A 92 3.37 8.70 -6.35
N ILE A 93 2.67 9.09 -5.30
CA ILE A 93 2.72 10.43 -4.74
C ILE A 93 3.40 10.35 -3.37
N THR A 94 4.49 11.08 -3.22
CA THR A 94 5.35 11.00 -2.03
C THR A 94 5.62 12.39 -1.46
N ASP A 95 5.51 12.54 -0.16
CA ASP A 95 5.99 13.71 0.57
C ASP A 95 7.51 13.61 0.74
N LEU A 96 8.20 14.60 0.17
CA LEU A 96 9.65 14.76 0.23
C LEU A 96 10.08 15.94 1.11
N THR A 97 9.15 16.58 1.81
CA THR A 97 9.39 17.80 2.60
C THR A 97 10.54 17.64 3.57
N ASP A 98 10.54 16.56 4.37
CA ASP A 98 11.60 16.30 5.34
C ASP A 98 12.89 15.75 4.71
N VAL A 99 12.80 15.15 3.52
CA VAL A 99 13.99 14.72 2.77
C VAL A 99 14.76 15.94 2.28
N VAL A 100 14.07 16.86 1.62
CA VAL A 100 14.67 18.11 1.11
C VAL A 100 15.21 18.98 2.24
N ALA A 101 14.53 18.98 3.38
CA ALA A 101 15.00 19.70 4.56
C ALA A 101 16.09 18.97 5.38
N GLY A 102 16.46 17.74 5.00
CA GLY A 102 17.48 16.95 5.70
C GLY A 102 17.08 16.50 7.12
N ARG A 103 15.78 16.43 7.42
CA ARG A 103 15.24 16.10 8.76
C ARG A 103 14.64 14.70 8.86
N GLY A 104 14.43 14.01 7.74
CA GLY A 104 13.72 12.75 7.78
C GLY A 104 13.66 12.00 6.45
N ARG A 105 12.77 11.01 6.43
CA ARG A 105 12.55 10.11 5.30
C ARG A 105 11.34 10.54 4.48
N ALA A 106 11.30 10.07 3.25
CA ALA A 106 10.13 10.19 2.39
C ALA A 106 8.91 9.48 3.02
N ARG A 107 7.72 10.05 2.80
CA ARG A 107 6.44 9.48 3.26
C ARG A 107 5.50 9.28 2.08
N LEU A 108 5.01 8.06 1.87
CA LEU A 108 4.01 7.79 0.85
C LEU A 108 2.70 8.53 1.18
N LEU A 109 2.17 9.29 0.23
CA LEU A 109 0.89 10.00 0.37
C LEU A 109 -0.25 9.27 -0.34
N ASP A 110 0.03 8.76 -1.54
CA ASP A 110 -0.97 8.05 -2.33
C ASP A 110 -0.35 7.17 -3.43
N LEU A 111 -1.14 6.20 -3.89
CA LEU A 111 -0.86 5.36 -5.07
C LEU A 111 -2.10 5.36 -5.95
N VAL A 112 -2.02 6.05 -7.09
CA VAL A 112 -3.15 6.22 -7.99
C VAL A 112 -2.96 5.33 -9.22
N PRO A 113 -3.92 4.44 -9.55
CA PRO A 113 -3.87 3.68 -10.79
C PRO A 113 -3.84 4.59 -12.02
N GLY A 114 -3.03 4.23 -13.00
CA GLY A 114 -2.91 4.95 -14.26
C GLY A 114 -1.73 5.92 -14.31
N ARG A 115 -1.76 6.76 -15.35
CA ARG A 115 -0.68 7.67 -15.72
C ARG A 115 -0.88 9.07 -15.19
N SER A 116 0.22 9.68 -14.74
CA SER A 116 0.26 11.06 -14.21
C SER A 116 -0.03 12.10 -15.30
N ALA A 117 0.28 11.78 -16.57
CA ALA A 117 0.02 12.64 -17.72
C ALA A 117 -1.45 13.07 -17.84
N ALA A 118 -2.40 12.29 -17.32
CA ALA A 118 -3.81 12.65 -17.31
C ALA A 118 -4.11 13.87 -16.41
N ALA A 119 -3.29 14.11 -15.38
CA ALA A 119 -3.44 15.21 -14.43
C ALA A 119 -2.77 16.53 -14.90
N LEU A 120 -1.97 16.48 -15.96
CA LEU A 120 -1.28 17.65 -16.54
C LEU A 120 -2.07 18.33 -17.66
N LYS A 121 -3.36 18.00 -17.81
CA LYS A 121 -4.25 18.60 -18.81
C LYS A 121 -4.91 19.87 -18.31
#